data_AF-A0A6S8S294-F1
#
_entry.id   AF-A0A6S8S294-F1
#
_cell.length_a   1.000
_cell.length_b   1.000
_cell.length_c   1.000
_cell.angle_alpha   90.00
_cell.angle_beta   90.00
_cell.angle_gamma   90.00
#
_symmetry.space_group_name_H-M   'P 1'
#
loop_
_entity.id
_entity.type
_entity.pdbx_description
1 polymer ?
#
loop_
_entity_poly.entity_id
_entity_poly.type
_entity_poly.pdbx_seq_one_letter_code
_entity_poly.pdbx_strand_id
1 'polypeptide(L)'
;MAKSTEIQDESLIQRFIIFHLGLLPGESSEGFDESASIEEMCEHILYYKEHGNDPLVDNRCRFVTEEVIKFGGLCRAFYSLQSTIDCQMNINNGDPNIIRNSRTKEVYLSTCSLIFIPLESIEIYGVVAVAQLRRAGHQDFSQSKERTKGKELGLTTKQIRNKVQKAHDLFKLMNGGGIHRRLSNVDVSLHSINSDTPNNNISHASPSYGGMIQLYKYLKAMRKMKLRMDYEILTHSEAETLRNEIQTLTCQLSEFLKLLPIDALRLDLKQFYDSFLRDICFSEC
;
A
#
# COMPACT_ATOMS: atom_id res chain seq x y z
N MET A 1 -48.70 6.13 -1.60
CA MET A 1 -47.46 5.71 -0.91
C MET A 1 -46.29 6.14 -1.77
N ALA A 2 -45.61 7.23 -1.40
CA ALA A 2 -44.41 7.68 -2.10
C ALA A 2 -43.24 6.78 -1.66
N LYS A 3 -42.57 6.12 -2.60
CA LYS A 3 -41.27 5.49 -2.33
C LYS A 3 -40.29 6.62 -2.08
N SER A 4 -39.84 6.78 -0.83
CA SER A 4 -38.64 7.58 -0.56
C SER A 4 -37.50 6.96 -1.35
N THR A 5 -37.11 7.60 -2.44
CA THR A 5 -35.85 7.33 -3.12
C THR A 5 -34.75 7.77 -2.17
N GLU A 6 -34.15 6.81 -1.47
CA GLU A 6 -32.83 6.99 -0.88
C GLU A 6 -31.91 7.48 -1.99
N ILE A 7 -31.50 8.73 -1.88
CA ILE A 7 -30.42 9.29 -2.69
C ILE A 7 -29.18 8.57 -2.19
N GLN A 8 -28.78 7.49 -2.86
CA GLN A 8 -27.51 6.84 -2.59
C GLN A 8 -26.41 7.86 -2.88
N ASP A 9 -25.69 8.23 -1.83
CA ASP A 9 -24.57 9.16 -1.89
C ASP A 9 -23.40 8.46 -2.60
N GLU A 10 -23.33 8.63 -3.93
CA GLU A 10 -22.28 8.06 -4.76
C GLU A 10 -20.99 8.87 -4.55
N SER A 11 -20.09 8.40 -3.68
CA SER A 11 -18.75 8.97 -3.55
C SER A 11 -18.01 8.94 -4.89
N LEU A 12 -17.34 10.05 -5.19
CA LEU A 12 -16.41 10.16 -6.31
C LEU A 12 -15.25 9.15 -6.22
N ILE A 13 -14.73 8.92 -5.02
CA ILE A 13 -13.64 7.98 -4.74
C ILE A 13 -14.25 6.63 -4.37
N GLN A 14 -14.15 5.67 -5.28
CA GLN A 14 -14.67 4.31 -5.08
C GLN A 14 -13.75 3.50 -4.16
N ARG A 15 -12.43 3.61 -4.39
CA ARG A 15 -11.41 2.90 -3.60
C ARG A 15 -10.22 3.80 -3.36
N PHE A 16 -9.62 3.65 -2.18
CA PHE A 16 -8.42 4.36 -1.79
C PHE A 16 -7.46 3.40 -1.09
N ILE A 17 -6.24 3.30 -1.57
CA ILE A 17 -5.20 2.42 -1.03
C ILE A 17 -3.92 3.21 -0.81
N ILE A 18 -3.22 2.93 0.29
CA ILE A 18 -1.85 3.42 0.54
C ILE A 18 -0.95 2.20 0.66
N PHE A 19 0.11 2.16 -0.13
CA PHE A 19 1.14 1.14 -0.02
C PHE A 19 2.54 1.75 0.06
N HIS A 20 3.43 1.03 0.72
CA HIS A 20 4.84 1.36 0.79
C HIS A 20 5.62 0.46 -0.17
N LEU A 21 6.35 1.06 -1.09
CA LEU A 21 7.07 0.30 -2.11
C LEU A 21 8.20 -0.52 -1.47
N GLY A 22 9.22 0.07 -0.86
CA GLY A 22 10.36 -0.73 -0.34
C GLY A 22 10.25 -1.31 1.05
N LEU A 23 9.08 -1.79 1.47
CA LEU A 23 8.98 -2.50 2.76
C LEU A 23 9.49 -3.94 2.67
N LEU A 24 9.39 -4.61 1.51
CA LEU A 24 9.89 -5.98 1.37
C LEU A 24 11.32 -6.04 0.83
N PRO A 25 12.17 -6.93 1.39
CA PRO A 25 13.50 -7.20 0.87
C PRO A 25 13.41 -7.94 -0.48
N GLY A 26 14.08 -7.40 -1.50
CA GLY A 26 14.12 -7.97 -2.86
C GLY A 26 13.81 -6.97 -3.97
N GLU A 27 13.28 -5.79 -3.65
CA GLU A 27 12.90 -4.79 -4.66
C GLU A 27 14.06 -4.02 -5.30
N SER A 28 15.28 -4.22 -4.82
CA SER A 28 16.46 -3.71 -5.50
C SER A 28 16.69 -4.55 -6.77
N SER A 29 16.15 -4.04 -7.88
CA SER A 29 16.45 -4.35 -9.27
C SER A 29 15.97 -5.66 -9.92
N GLU A 30 15.62 -6.70 -9.18
CA GLU A 30 15.05 -7.92 -9.76
C GLU A 30 13.59 -8.01 -9.36
N GLY A 31 12.68 -8.21 -10.32
CA GLY A 31 11.24 -8.14 -10.09
C GLY A 31 10.76 -9.01 -8.94
N PHE A 32 9.49 -8.84 -8.54
CA PHE A 32 8.86 -9.84 -7.69
C PHE A 32 9.12 -11.22 -8.28
N ASP A 33 9.65 -12.10 -7.45
CA ASP A 33 9.52 -13.52 -7.69
C ASP A 33 8.02 -13.77 -7.92
N GLU A 34 7.65 -14.32 -9.08
CA GLU A 34 6.25 -14.64 -9.40
C GLU A 34 5.62 -15.58 -8.36
N SER A 35 6.44 -16.15 -7.46
CA SER A 35 6.03 -16.93 -6.31
C SER A 35 5.71 -16.13 -5.03
N ALA A 36 5.74 -14.80 -5.06
CA ALA A 36 5.35 -14.00 -3.90
C ALA A 36 3.92 -14.35 -3.47
N SER A 37 3.80 -14.84 -2.24
CA SER A 37 2.52 -15.23 -1.67
C SER A 37 1.58 -14.03 -1.55
N ILE A 38 0.27 -14.29 -1.62
CA ILE A 38 -0.77 -13.28 -1.42
C ILE A 38 -0.53 -12.52 -0.10
N GLU A 39 -0.11 -13.25 0.93
CA GLU A 39 0.22 -12.69 2.24
C GLU A 39 1.45 -11.77 2.22
N GLU A 40 2.47 -12.03 1.41
CA GLU A 40 3.62 -11.13 1.22
C GLU A 40 3.17 -9.82 0.56
N MET A 41 2.35 -9.90 -0.49
CA MET A 41 1.84 -8.69 -1.15
C MET A 41 1.03 -7.81 -0.20
N CYS A 42 0.31 -8.44 0.74
CA CYS A 42 -0.49 -7.76 1.74
C CYS A 42 0.35 -6.91 2.72
N GLU A 43 1.62 -7.26 2.92
CA GLU A 43 2.54 -6.57 3.83
C GLU A 43 2.91 -5.16 3.36
N HIS A 44 2.83 -4.89 2.05
CA HIS A 44 3.03 -3.54 1.50
C HIS A 44 1.88 -2.58 1.76
N ILE A 45 0.70 -3.10 2.09
CA ILE A 45 -0.52 -2.31 2.19
C ILE A 45 -0.60 -1.74 3.61
N LEU A 46 -0.62 -0.41 3.67
CA LEU A 46 -0.69 0.36 4.91
C LEU A 46 -2.13 0.82 5.21
N TYR A 47 -2.93 1.05 4.18
CA TYR A 47 -4.33 1.45 4.33
C TYR A 47 -5.13 1.06 3.10
N TYR A 48 -6.37 0.65 3.30
CA TYR A 48 -7.34 0.40 2.23
C TYR A 48 -8.74 0.79 2.69
N LYS A 49 -9.48 1.48 1.82
CA LYS A 49 -10.89 1.81 2.00
C LYS A 49 -11.62 1.68 0.68
N GLU A 50 -12.76 1.02 0.72
CA GLU A 50 -13.73 0.94 -0.36
C GLU A 50 -15.02 1.66 0.06
N HIS A 51 -15.57 2.47 -0.84
CA HIS A 51 -16.85 3.16 -0.62
C HIS A 51 -18.02 2.19 -0.71
N GLY A 52 -19.03 2.36 0.14
CA GLY A 52 -20.21 1.50 0.17
C GLY A 52 -20.04 0.17 0.92
N ASN A 53 -18.81 -0.23 1.26
CA ASN A 53 -18.54 -1.34 2.17
C ASN A 53 -18.29 -0.79 3.58
N ASP A 54 -19.32 -0.84 4.42
CA ASP A 54 -19.20 -0.46 5.83
C ASP A 54 -18.40 -1.53 6.59
N PRO A 55 -17.37 -1.18 7.37
CA PRO A 55 -16.50 -2.14 8.03
C PRO A 55 -17.14 -2.78 9.27
N LEU A 56 -18.47 -2.87 9.34
CA LEU A 56 -19.20 -3.55 10.42
C LEU A 56 -18.98 -5.08 10.45
N VAL A 57 -18.14 -5.62 9.57
CA VAL A 57 -17.70 -7.02 9.60
C VAL A 57 -16.23 -7.11 10.02
N ASP A 58 -16.05 -6.94 11.32
CA ASP A 58 -15.20 -7.75 12.21
C ASP A 58 -14.04 -8.54 11.56
N ASN A 59 -12.80 -8.04 11.69
CA ASN A 59 -11.48 -8.70 11.79
C ASN A 59 -11.13 -10.01 11.04
N ARG A 60 -11.97 -10.54 10.13
CA ARG A 60 -11.82 -11.90 9.57
C ARG A 60 -12.20 -12.08 8.11
N CYS A 61 -12.25 -11.01 7.30
CA CYS A 61 -12.59 -11.18 5.90
C CYS A 61 -11.34 -11.52 5.04
N ARG A 62 -11.01 -12.82 4.98
CA ARG A 62 -10.00 -13.38 4.05
C ARG A 62 -10.28 -13.03 2.58
N PHE A 63 -11.55 -12.80 2.22
CA PHE A 63 -11.95 -12.46 0.84
C PHE A 63 -11.74 -10.98 0.50
N VAL A 64 -11.91 -10.08 1.48
CA VAL A 64 -11.53 -8.66 1.30
C VAL A 64 -10.01 -8.55 1.18
N THR A 65 -9.24 -9.45 1.79
CA THR A 65 -7.78 -9.43 1.63
C THR A 65 -7.35 -9.83 0.23
N GLU A 66 -7.87 -10.91 -0.36
CA GLU A 66 -7.45 -11.33 -1.71
C GLU A 66 -7.76 -10.27 -2.78
N GLU A 67 -8.94 -9.66 -2.75
CA GLU A 67 -9.32 -8.60 -3.70
C GLU A 67 -8.44 -7.35 -3.54
N VAL A 68 -8.21 -6.92 -2.29
CA VAL A 68 -7.33 -5.79 -1.95
C VAL A 68 -5.91 -6.05 -2.41
N ILE A 69 -5.43 -7.28 -2.28
CA ILE A 69 -4.08 -7.69 -2.70
C ILE A 69 -3.96 -7.69 -4.22
N LYS A 70 -4.96 -8.23 -4.93
CA LYS A 70 -5.02 -8.18 -6.40
C LYS A 70 -5.06 -6.73 -6.89
N PHE A 71 -5.88 -5.89 -6.27
CA PHE A 71 -5.97 -4.47 -6.59
C PHE A 71 -4.66 -3.74 -6.31
N GLY A 72 -4.04 -3.97 -5.15
CA GLY A 72 -2.73 -3.41 -4.80
C GLY A 72 -1.62 -3.84 -5.76
N GLY A 73 -1.59 -5.13 -6.14
CA GLY A 73 -0.68 -5.66 -7.15
C GLY A 73 -0.84 -4.99 -8.51
N LEU A 74 -2.10 -4.84 -8.97
CA LEU A 74 -2.42 -4.14 -10.22
C LEU A 74 -1.98 -2.67 -10.17
N CYS A 75 -2.30 -1.96 -9.08
CA CYS A 75 -1.89 -0.57 -8.87
C CYS A 75 -0.36 -0.44 -8.93
N ARG A 76 0.36 -1.33 -8.26
CA ARG A 76 1.82 -1.32 -8.28
C ARG A 76 2.38 -1.56 -9.67
N ALA A 77 1.87 -2.56 -10.39
CA ALA A 77 2.29 -2.85 -11.76
C ALA A 77 2.09 -1.63 -12.68
N PHE A 78 0.93 -0.97 -12.60
CA PHE A 78 0.67 0.25 -13.34
C PHE A 78 1.59 1.41 -12.92
N TYR A 79 1.87 1.55 -11.62
CA TYR A 79 2.74 2.62 -11.11
C TYR A 79 4.18 2.50 -11.65
N SER A 80 4.69 1.27 -11.76
CA SER A 80 6.03 0.99 -12.29
C SER A 80 6.11 0.92 -13.82
N LEU A 81 4.99 0.83 -14.52
CA LEU A 81 4.95 0.57 -15.97
C LEU A 81 5.82 1.53 -16.78
N GLN A 82 5.64 2.85 -16.58
CA GLN A 82 6.40 3.85 -17.34
C GLN A 82 7.90 3.77 -17.04
N SER A 83 8.29 3.58 -15.78
CA SER A 83 9.71 3.37 -15.44
C SER A 83 10.29 2.11 -16.08
N THR A 84 9.51 1.02 -16.18
CA THR A 84 9.94 -0.21 -16.86
C THR A 84 10.16 0.02 -18.35
N ILE A 85 9.23 0.72 -19.01
CA ILE A 85 9.34 1.07 -20.44
C ILE A 85 10.60 1.92 -20.68
N ASP A 86 10.81 2.96 -19.87
CA ASP A 86 11.95 3.86 -20.04
C ASP A 86 13.29 3.15 -19.82
N CYS A 87 13.36 2.23 -18.86
CA CYS A 87 14.52 1.37 -18.64
C CYS A 87 14.80 0.46 -19.84
N GLN A 88 13.76 -0.16 -20.43
CA GLN A 88 13.91 -1.03 -21.60
C GLN A 88 14.33 -0.27 -22.85
N MET A 89 13.90 0.98 -22.99
CA MET A 89 14.20 1.83 -24.14
C MET A 89 15.56 2.54 -24.03
N ASN A 90 16.37 2.29 -22.98
CA ASN A 90 17.62 2.99 -22.69
C ASN A 90 17.48 4.53 -22.73
N ILE A 91 16.28 5.05 -22.45
CA ILE A 91 16.02 6.50 -22.46
C ILE A 91 16.77 7.19 -21.31
N ASN A 92 17.07 6.42 -20.26
CA ASN A 92 17.78 6.88 -19.08
C ASN A 92 19.24 6.40 -19.17
N ASN A 93 20.17 7.27 -19.55
CA ASN A 93 21.63 7.05 -19.51
C ASN A 93 22.16 6.88 -18.07
N GLY A 94 21.48 6.10 -17.23
CA GLY A 94 21.81 5.91 -15.82
C GLY A 94 21.51 7.10 -14.90
N ASP A 95 20.84 8.17 -15.37
CA ASP A 95 20.48 9.29 -14.49
C ASP A 95 19.29 8.90 -13.57
N PRO A 96 19.51 8.74 -12.25
CA PRO A 96 18.47 8.37 -11.31
C PRO A 96 17.37 9.43 -11.19
N ASN A 97 17.62 10.68 -11.56
CA ASN A 97 16.61 11.75 -11.50
C ASN A 97 15.56 11.64 -12.61
N ILE A 98 15.92 11.11 -13.78
CA ILE A 98 14.97 10.91 -14.87
C ILE A 98 14.01 9.76 -14.54
N ILE A 99 14.52 8.69 -13.92
CA ILE A 99 13.73 7.54 -13.45
C ILE A 99 12.69 7.96 -12.38
N ARG A 100 13.00 8.96 -11.55
CA ARG A 100 12.06 9.48 -10.54
C ARG A 100 10.84 10.17 -11.16
N ASN A 101 11.05 10.86 -12.28
CA ASN A 101 10.01 11.62 -12.96
C ASN A 101 9.16 10.76 -13.91
N SER A 102 9.62 9.55 -14.24
CA SER A 102 8.95 8.63 -15.14
C SER A 102 7.94 7.69 -14.49
N ARG A 103 7.42 7.99 -13.30
CA ARG A 103 6.35 7.18 -12.70
C ARG A 103 4.99 7.50 -13.32
N THR A 104 4.16 6.47 -13.49
CA THR A 104 2.79 6.62 -13.96
C THR A 104 1.99 7.45 -12.95
N LYS A 105 1.41 8.56 -13.41
CA LYS A 105 0.63 9.47 -12.56
C LYS A 105 -0.86 9.16 -12.58
N GLU A 106 -1.37 8.76 -13.73
CA GLU A 106 -2.80 8.55 -13.98
C GLU A 106 -2.97 7.42 -15.00
N VAL A 107 -3.97 6.55 -14.77
CA VAL A 107 -4.38 5.51 -15.72
C VAL A 107 -5.87 5.65 -15.95
N TYR A 108 -6.26 5.69 -17.22
CA TYR A 108 -7.64 5.87 -17.63
C TYR A 108 -8.20 4.53 -18.14
N LEU A 109 -9.18 3.98 -17.43
CA LEU A 109 -9.85 2.74 -17.77
C LEU A 109 -11.25 3.04 -18.35
N SER A 110 -11.92 2.01 -18.85
CA SER A 110 -13.26 2.15 -19.44
C SER A 110 -14.28 2.70 -18.43
N THR A 111 -14.24 2.21 -17.19
CA THR A 111 -15.23 2.53 -16.15
C THR A 111 -14.73 3.46 -15.05
N CYS A 112 -13.41 3.62 -14.91
CA CYS A 112 -12.81 4.38 -13.83
C CYS A 112 -11.48 5.03 -14.25
N SER A 113 -10.94 5.87 -13.36
CA SER A 113 -9.60 6.43 -13.48
C SER A 113 -8.82 6.10 -12.22
N LEU A 114 -7.57 5.67 -12.35
CA LEU A 114 -6.66 5.48 -11.22
C LEU A 114 -5.71 6.68 -11.15
N ILE A 115 -5.59 7.28 -9.98
CA ILE A 115 -4.67 8.40 -9.73
C ILE A 115 -3.62 7.95 -8.73
N PHE A 116 -2.36 8.02 -9.14
CA PHE A 116 -1.21 7.74 -8.30
C PHE A 116 -0.69 9.04 -7.68
N ILE A 117 -0.53 9.02 -6.37
CA ILE A 117 -0.23 10.19 -5.55
C ILE A 117 0.97 9.83 -4.66
N PRO A 118 2.19 10.26 -5.04
CA PRO A 118 3.38 10.01 -4.24
C PRO A 118 3.29 10.84 -2.95
N LEU A 119 3.06 10.17 -1.83
CA LEU A 119 2.88 10.82 -0.52
C LEU A 119 4.23 11.23 0.08
N GLU A 120 5.21 10.33 0.00
CA GLU A 120 6.57 10.52 0.51
C GLU A 120 7.59 9.96 -0.48
N SER A 121 8.60 10.77 -0.82
CA SER A 121 9.64 10.45 -1.80
C SER A 121 10.97 10.22 -1.11
N ILE A 122 11.45 8.97 -1.09
CA ILE A 122 12.83 8.62 -0.67
C ILE A 122 13.53 7.84 -1.79
N GLU A 123 13.51 8.39 -3.00
CA GLU A 123 14.35 7.94 -4.14
C GLU A 123 13.92 6.66 -4.87
N ILE A 124 13.67 5.53 -4.19
CA ILE A 124 13.33 4.24 -4.85
C ILE A 124 12.11 3.57 -4.22
N TYR A 125 11.86 3.85 -2.93
CA TYR A 125 10.96 3.09 -2.08
C TYR A 125 9.90 3.97 -1.42
N GLY A 126 9.25 4.84 -2.20
CA GLY A 126 8.30 5.81 -1.68
C GLY A 126 6.99 5.22 -1.15
N VAL A 127 6.25 6.04 -0.43
CA VAL A 127 4.85 5.78 -0.08
C VAL A 127 3.96 6.36 -1.17
N VAL A 128 3.04 5.55 -1.69
CA VAL A 128 2.12 5.96 -2.75
C VAL A 128 0.69 5.69 -2.31
N ALA A 129 -0.16 6.69 -2.48
CA ALA A 129 -1.61 6.52 -2.44
C ALA A 129 -2.16 6.33 -3.86
N VAL A 130 -3.18 5.50 -3.98
CA VAL A 130 -3.93 5.34 -5.22
C VAL A 130 -5.41 5.56 -4.95
N ALA A 131 -6.01 6.48 -5.69
CA ALA A 131 -7.44 6.74 -5.67
C ALA A 131 -8.07 6.22 -6.96
N GLN A 132 -9.07 5.35 -6.85
CA GLN A 132 -9.92 4.94 -7.95
C GLN A 132 -11.14 5.85 -8.00
N LEU A 133 -11.27 6.61 -9.09
CA LEU A 133 -12.39 7.51 -9.34
C LEU A 133 -13.38 6.87 -10.30
N ARG A 134 -14.67 7.01 -10.00
CA ARG A 134 -15.72 6.65 -10.95
C ARG A 134 -15.71 7.62 -12.13
N ARG A 135 -15.82 7.11 -13.37
CA ARG A 135 -16.05 7.98 -14.53
C ARG A 135 -17.54 8.31 -14.63
N ALA A 136 -17.85 9.60 -14.72
CA ALA A 136 -19.17 10.10 -15.08
C ALA A 136 -19.42 9.78 -16.56
N GLY A 137 -19.89 8.58 -16.91
CA GLY A 137 -19.92 8.21 -18.33
C GLY A 137 -20.46 6.84 -18.73
N HIS A 138 -21.37 6.25 -17.96
CA HIS A 138 -22.14 5.10 -18.47
C HIS A 138 -23.61 5.12 -18.03
N GLN A 139 -24.16 6.31 -17.73
CA GLN A 139 -25.61 6.46 -17.82
C GLN A 139 -25.96 6.54 -19.30
N ASP A 140 -26.83 5.63 -19.72
CA ASP A 140 -27.10 5.28 -21.11
C ASP A 140 -27.17 6.48 -22.06
N PHE A 141 -26.43 6.37 -23.16
CA PHE A 141 -26.40 7.30 -24.29
C PHE A 141 -27.75 7.46 -25.02
N SER A 142 -28.83 6.96 -24.44
CA SER A 142 -30.17 6.98 -24.97
C SER A 142 -30.97 8.07 -24.26
N GLN A 143 -31.12 9.20 -24.95
CA GLN A 143 -32.13 10.24 -24.71
C GLN A 143 -31.76 11.34 -23.71
N SER A 144 -30.95 12.31 -24.15
CA SER A 144 -31.33 13.74 -24.06
C SER A 144 -30.28 14.62 -24.75
N LYS A 145 -30.44 14.77 -26.06
CA LYS A 145 -29.92 15.94 -26.79
C LYS A 145 -30.76 17.13 -26.35
N GLU A 146 -30.33 17.86 -25.33
CA GLU A 146 -30.58 19.28 -25.07
C GLU A 146 -30.47 19.57 -23.58
N ARG A 147 -29.77 20.67 -23.24
CA ARG A 147 -29.60 21.26 -21.89
C ARG A 147 -28.54 20.52 -21.07
N THR A 148 -27.42 21.12 -20.65
CA THR A 148 -27.08 22.52 -20.40
C THR A 148 -25.55 22.57 -20.26
N LYS A 149 -24.91 23.73 -20.51
CA LYS A 149 -23.55 24.05 -20.05
C LYS A 149 -23.51 24.17 -18.51
N GLY A 150 -24.04 23.17 -17.80
CA GLY A 150 -24.16 23.11 -16.36
C GLY A 150 -22.96 22.36 -15.81
N LYS A 151 -22.12 23.10 -15.06
CA LYS A 151 -21.10 22.62 -14.11
C LYS A 151 -20.85 21.11 -14.16
N GLU A 152 -19.73 20.69 -14.76
CA GLU A 152 -19.03 19.49 -14.31
C GLU A 152 -18.73 19.68 -12.81
N LEU A 153 -19.64 19.19 -11.96
CA LEU A 153 -19.66 19.40 -10.51
C LEU A 153 -18.75 18.36 -9.81
N GLY A 154 -17.67 17.94 -10.48
CA GLY A 154 -16.74 16.94 -9.99
C GLY A 154 -15.35 17.52 -9.78
N LEU A 155 -14.65 17.05 -8.76
CA LEU A 155 -13.23 17.38 -8.59
C LEU A 155 -12.41 16.78 -9.74
N THR A 156 -11.59 17.61 -10.37
CA THR A 156 -10.59 17.15 -11.35
C THR A 156 -9.55 16.24 -10.70
N THR A 157 -8.91 15.37 -11.48
CA THR A 157 -7.83 14.47 -10.98
C THR A 157 -6.71 15.25 -10.28
N LYS A 158 -6.36 16.43 -10.82
CA LYS A 158 -5.39 17.36 -10.23
C LYS A 158 -5.84 17.91 -8.87
N GLN A 159 -7.11 18.27 -8.72
CA GLN A 159 -7.66 18.74 -7.45
C GLN A 159 -7.64 17.65 -6.39
N ILE A 160 -8.00 16.42 -6.74
CA ILE A 160 -7.95 15.27 -5.83
C ILE A 160 -6.52 15.00 -5.38
N ARG A 161 -5.56 14.93 -6.32
CA ARG A 161 -4.13 14.79 -5.99
C ARG A 161 -3.68 15.85 -5.00
N ASN A 162 -4.00 17.12 -5.28
CA ASN A 162 -3.63 18.23 -4.40
C ASN A 162 -4.28 18.14 -3.02
N LYS A 163 -5.56 17.74 -2.92
CA LYS A 163 -6.25 17.55 -1.64
C LYS A 163 -5.62 16.43 -0.82
N VAL A 164 -5.37 15.27 -1.44
CA VAL A 164 -4.73 14.12 -0.79
C VAL A 164 -3.32 14.47 -0.32
N GLN A 165 -2.54 15.19 -1.14
CA GLN A 165 -1.19 15.61 -0.75
C GLN A 165 -1.22 16.55 0.47
N LYS A 166 -2.10 17.55 0.46
CA LYS A 166 -2.28 18.48 1.59
C LYS A 166 -2.74 17.75 2.86
N ALA A 167 -3.65 16.81 2.72
CA ALA A 167 -4.09 15.98 3.84
C ALA A 167 -2.94 15.14 4.39
N HIS A 168 -2.13 14.56 3.52
CA HIS A 168 -0.95 13.84 3.95
C HIS A 168 0.10 14.74 4.63
N ASP A 169 0.29 15.97 4.15
CA ASP A 169 1.15 16.96 4.82
C ASP A 169 0.66 17.29 6.23
N LEU A 170 -0.67 17.38 6.42
CA LEU A 170 -1.27 17.54 7.75
C LEU A 170 -1.08 16.28 8.62
N PHE A 171 -1.26 15.08 8.07
CA PHE A 171 -0.99 13.82 8.77
C PHE A 171 0.46 13.78 9.31
N LYS A 172 1.44 14.18 8.48
CA LYS A 172 2.85 14.25 8.86
C LYS A 172 3.06 15.22 10.03
N LEU A 173 2.41 16.38 9.99
CA LEU A 173 2.51 17.40 11.02
C LEU A 173 1.93 16.90 12.36
N MET A 174 0.76 16.28 12.33
CA MET A 174 0.04 15.85 13.54
C MET A 174 0.68 14.63 14.23
N ASN A 175 1.32 13.75 13.47
CA ASN A 175 1.84 12.47 13.98
C ASN A 175 3.36 12.45 14.17
N GLY A 176 3.99 13.62 14.30
CA GLY A 176 5.44 13.73 14.56
C GLY A 176 6.33 13.31 13.38
N GLY A 177 5.81 13.27 12.16
CA GLY A 177 6.53 12.97 10.94
C GLY A 177 5.78 12.04 9.98
N GLY A 178 6.44 11.71 8.87
CA GLY A 178 5.90 10.80 7.86
C GLY A 178 5.99 9.33 8.21
N ILE A 179 5.28 8.54 7.42
CA ILE A 179 5.27 7.08 7.38
C ILE A 179 6.70 6.55 7.41
N HIS A 180 7.60 7.07 6.57
CA HIS A 180 8.99 6.61 6.56
C HIS A 180 9.69 6.81 7.90
N ARG A 181 9.60 8.03 8.47
CA ARG A 181 10.20 8.35 9.78
C ARG A 181 9.66 7.43 10.88
N ARG A 182 8.34 7.18 10.85
CA ARG A 182 7.69 6.33 11.84
C ARG A 182 8.14 4.88 11.72
N LEU A 183 8.31 4.38 10.50
CA LEU A 183 8.79 3.02 10.25
C LEU A 183 10.30 2.86 10.50
N SER A 184 11.10 3.93 10.35
CA SER A 184 12.55 3.90 10.56
C SER A 184 12.98 4.09 12.01
N ASN A 185 12.17 4.76 12.84
CA ASN A 185 12.53 5.11 14.23
C ASN A 185 12.54 3.93 15.22
N VAL A 186 12.61 2.70 14.72
CA VAL A 186 12.77 1.53 15.58
C VAL A 186 14.25 1.23 15.67
N ASP A 187 14.88 1.73 16.73
CA ASP A 187 16.17 1.21 17.18
C ASP A 187 15.95 -0.24 17.63
N VAL A 188 15.98 -1.18 16.68
CA VAL A 188 16.13 -2.60 16.98
C VAL A 188 17.60 -2.83 17.34
N SER A 189 18.05 -2.17 18.41
CA SER A 189 19.35 -2.37 19.05
C SER A 189 19.42 -3.68 19.83
N LEU A 190 18.42 -4.57 19.66
CA LEU A 190 18.33 -5.82 20.38
C LEU A 190 19.25 -6.93 19.86
N HIS A 191 19.76 -6.89 18.61
CA HIS A 191 20.60 -7.97 18.05
C HIS A 191 21.86 -7.52 17.28
N SER A 192 22.50 -6.41 17.67
CA SER A 192 23.90 -6.16 17.29
C SER A 192 24.84 -6.96 18.20
N ILE A 193 24.82 -8.28 18.08
CA ILE A 193 25.88 -9.16 18.59
C ILE A 193 26.49 -9.82 17.35
N ASN A 194 27.68 -9.37 16.96
CA ASN A 194 28.58 -9.94 15.94
C ASN A 194 28.40 -9.50 14.47
N SER A 195 28.56 -8.20 14.18
CA SER A 195 29.08 -7.80 12.87
C SER A 195 30.09 -6.66 13.01
N ASP A 196 31.29 -7.01 13.49
CA ASP A 196 32.47 -6.16 13.42
C ASP A 196 32.95 -6.10 11.97
N THR A 197 32.45 -5.12 11.20
CA THR A 197 33.17 -4.65 10.02
C THR A 197 32.92 -3.15 9.87
N PRO A 198 33.87 -2.30 10.30
CA PRO A 198 33.74 -0.86 10.18
C PRO A 198 34.11 -0.47 8.75
N ASN A 199 33.12 -0.33 7.88
CA ASN A 199 33.33 0.25 6.56
C ASN A 199 32.80 1.70 6.55
N ASN A 200 33.74 2.64 6.69
CA ASN A 200 33.53 4.10 6.71
C ASN A 200 33.23 4.68 5.33
N ASN A 201 32.26 4.13 4.61
CA ASN A 201 31.69 4.78 3.43
C ASN A 201 30.41 5.48 3.85
N ILE A 202 30.47 6.81 3.96
CA ILE A 202 29.31 7.71 4.04
C ILE A 202 28.62 7.67 2.66
N SER A 203 28.01 6.54 2.34
CA SER A 203 27.01 6.44 1.29
C SER A 203 25.72 7.02 1.84
N HIS A 204 24.93 7.68 0.98
CA HIS A 204 23.57 8.11 1.28
C HIS A 204 22.81 6.95 1.94
N ALA A 205 22.70 7.00 3.28
CA ALA A 205 22.13 5.93 4.06
C ALA A 205 20.65 5.86 3.69
N SER A 206 20.32 4.93 2.79
CA SER A 206 18.94 4.59 2.49
C SER A 206 18.26 4.31 3.83
N PRO A 207 17.03 4.83 4.08
CA PRO A 207 16.33 4.59 5.32
C PRO A 207 16.30 3.08 5.59
N SER A 208 16.99 2.66 6.65
CA SER A 208 17.08 1.25 7.00
C SER A 208 15.81 0.88 7.75
N TYR A 209 14.92 0.14 7.10
CA TYR A 209 13.76 -0.47 7.76
C TYR A 209 14.15 -1.79 8.44
N GLY A 210 15.30 -1.83 9.13
CA GLY A 210 15.91 -3.07 9.62
C GLY A 210 14.93 -3.95 10.41
N GLY A 211 14.15 -3.35 11.31
CA GLY A 211 13.11 -4.06 12.06
C GLY A 211 11.98 -4.63 11.20
N MET A 212 11.51 -3.88 10.19
CA MET A 212 10.48 -4.35 9.26
C MET A 212 11.01 -5.45 8.35
N ILE A 213 12.23 -5.30 7.82
CA ILE A 213 12.89 -6.32 7.00
C ILE A 213 13.00 -7.63 7.78
N GLN A 214 13.39 -7.56 9.05
CA GLN A 214 13.48 -8.73 9.93
C GLN A 214 12.11 -9.34 10.22
N LEU A 215 11.09 -8.51 10.50
CA LEU A 215 9.70 -8.98 10.65
C LEU A 215 9.25 -9.79 9.44
N TYR A 216 9.43 -9.25 8.23
CA TYR A 216 9.00 -9.91 7.00
C TYR A 216 9.79 -11.18 6.72
N LYS A 217 11.09 -11.20 7.04
CA LYS A 217 11.90 -12.42 6.98
C LYS A 217 11.32 -13.51 7.88
N TYR A 218 10.90 -13.17 9.10
CA TYR A 218 10.28 -14.13 10.02
C TYR A 218 8.88 -14.56 9.57
N LEU A 219 8.05 -13.65 9.06
CA LEU A 219 6.74 -14.00 8.50
C LEU A 219 6.88 -14.96 7.30
N LYS A 220 7.83 -14.69 6.40
CA LYS A 220 8.15 -15.57 5.26
C LYS A 220 8.63 -16.95 5.72
N ALA A 221 9.55 -17.01 6.67
CA ALA A 221 10.03 -18.27 7.23
C ALA A 221 8.89 -19.08 7.87
N MET A 222 8.01 -18.42 8.64
CA MET A 222 6.85 -19.05 9.27
C MET A 222 5.89 -19.62 8.22
N ARG A 223 5.60 -18.88 7.13
CA ARG A 223 4.76 -19.38 6.03
C ARG A 223 5.36 -20.64 5.40
N LYS A 224 6.67 -20.61 5.09
CA LYS A 224 7.38 -21.76 4.51
C LYS A 224 7.34 -22.98 5.43
N MET A 225 7.53 -22.80 6.73
CA MET A 225 7.44 -23.87 7.72
C MET A 225 6.03 -24.45 7.85
N LYS A 226 4.99 -23.61 7.83
CA LYS A 226 3.58 -24.07 7.86
C LYS A 226 3.22 -24.86 6.60
N LEU A 227 3.58 -24.36 5.42
CA LEU A 227 3.44 -25.09 4.16
C LEU A 227 4.13 -26.46 4.22
N ARG A 228 5.37 -26.51 4.73
CA ARG A 228 6.10 -27.76 4.92
C ARG A 228 5.33 -28.73 5.81
N MET A 229 4.78 -28.25 6.92
CA MET A 229 4.00 -29.04 7.86
C MET A 229 2.69 -29.59 7.27
N ASP A 230 2.05 -28.83 6.39
CA ASP A 230 0.75 -29.18 5.81
C ASP A 230 0.86 -30.15 4.61
N TYR A 231 1.96 -30.09 3.85
CA TYR A 231 2.08 -30.79 2.56
C TYR A 231 3.17 -31.87 2.48
N GLU A 232 4.20 -31.83 3.32
CA GLU A 232 5.25 -32.86 3.30
C GLU A 232 4.89 -34.07 4.17
N ILE A 233 5.24 -35.27 3.70
CA ILE A 233 5.15 -36.48 4.52
C ILE A 233 6.33 -36.47 5.48
N LEU A 234 6.09 -35.94 6.68
CA LEU A 234 7.09 -35.84 7.73
C LEU A 234 7.01 -37.06 8.66
N THR A 235 8.17 -37.53 9.13
CA THR A 235 8.21 -38.44 10.27
C THR A 235 7.69 -37.74 11.53
N HIS A 236 7.28 -38.51 12.53
CA HIS A 236 6.79 -37.96 13.79
C HIS A 236 7.81 -37.01 14.45
N SER A 237 9.08 -37.38 14.45
CA SER A 237 10.18 -36.59 15.00
C SER A 237 10.42 -35.27 14.25
N GLU A 238 10.33 -35.29 12.91
CA GLU A 238 10.47 -34.07 12.09
C GLU A 238 9.30 -33.14 12.30
N ALA A 239 8.07 -33.67 12.37
CA ALA A 239 6.87 -32.89 12.62
C ALA A 239 6.90 -32.21 14.01
N GLU A 240 7.44 -32.89 15.03
CA GLU A 240 7.62 -32.31 16.37
C GLU A 240 8.68 -31.21 16.38
N THR A 241 9.82 -31.44 15.72
CA THR A 241 10.89 -30.44 15.58
C THR A 241 10.36 -29.17 14.88
N LEU A 242 9.65 -29.35 13.76
CA LEU A 242 9.06 -28.24 13.01
C LEU A 242 8.00 -27.48 13.83
N ARG A 243 7.20 -28.18 14.64
CA ARG A 243 6.24 -27.54 15.57
C ARG A 243 6.94 -26.65 16.59
N ASN A 244 8.03 -27.12 17.19
CA ASN A 244 8.82 -26.36 18.16
C ASN A 244 9.47 -25.13 17.52
N GLU A 245 9.97 -25.25 16.28
CA GLU A 245 10.49 -24.11 15.51
C GLU A 245 9.41 -23.07 15.21
N ILE A 246 8.23 -23.51 14.73
CA ILE A 246 7.09 -22.62 14.47
C ILE A 246 6.67 -21.90 15.76
N GLN A 247 6.63 -22.60 16.89
CA GLN A 247 6.28 -22.00 18.18
C GLN A 247 7.32 -20.94 18.59
N THR A 248 8.61 -21.26 18.48
CA THR A 248 9.70 -20.33 18.80
C THR A 248 9.62 -19.06 17.94
N LEU A 249 9.42 -19.24 16.62
CA LEU A 249 9.29 -18.15 15.68
C LEU A 249 8.02 -17.31 15.94
N THR A 250 6.92 -17.95 16.34
CA THR A 250 5.67 -17.27 16.74
C THR A 250 5.89 -16.38 17.95
N CYS A 251 6.63 -16.86 18.97
CA CYS A 251 7.00 -16.05 20.13
C CYS A 251 7.83 -14.83 19.71
N GLN A 252 8.88 -15.03 18.92
CA GLN A 252 9.73 -13.94 18.41
C GLN A 252 8.92 -12.91 17.60
N LEU A 253 8.07 -13.38 16.67
CA LEU A 253 7.18 -12.51 15.89
C LEU A 253 6.27 -11.68 16.77
N SER A 254 5.72 -12.27 17.84
CA SER A 254 4.85 -11.55 18.77
C SER A 254 5.57 -10.43 19.52
N GLU A 255 6.86 -10.61 19.81
CA GLU A 255 7.70 -9.57 20.43
C GLU A 255 8.03 -8.47 19.41
N PHE A 256 8.42 -8.84 18.19
CA PHE A 256 8.67 -7.89 17.11
C PHE A 256 7.44 -7.03 16.80
N LEU A 257 6.26 -7.63 16.70
CA LEU A 257 5.02 -6.88 16.41
C LEU A 257 4.66 -5.88 17.52
N LYS A 258 5.04 -6.15 18.78
CA LYS A 258 4.85 -5.18 19.89
C LYS A 258 5.81 -4.00 19.80
N LEU A 259 7.02 -4.22 19.28
CA LEU A 259 8.05 -3.19 19.16
C LEU A 259 7.91 -2.35 17.89
N LEU A 260 7.39 -2.95 16.82
CA LEU A 260 7.28 -2.28 15.53
C LEU A 260 6.02 -1.39 15.47
N PRO A 261 6.14 -0.16 14.95
CA PRO A 261 5.05 0.81 14.94
C PRO A 261 4.06 0.55 13.80
N ILE A 262 4.12 -0.59 13.12
CA ILE A 262 3.31 -0.85 11.92
C ILE A 262 1.81 -0.89 12.23
N ASP A 263 1.39 -1.51 13.33
CA ASP A 263 -0.02 -1.60 13.69
C ASP A 263 -0.56 -0.25 14.20
N ALA A 264 0.24 0.45 15.01
CA ALA A 264 -0.08 1.81 15.44
C ALA A 264 -0.18 2.77 14.24
N LEU A 265 0.73 2.65 13.28
CA LEU A 265 0.71 3.44 12.06
C LEU A 265 -0.53 3.16 11.20
N ARG A 266 -0.87 1.89 11.01
CA ARG A 266 -2.09 1.48 10.28
C ARG A 266 -3.35 2.03 10.94
N LEU A 267 -3.41 2.01 12.28
CA LEU A 267 -4.52 2.57 13.02
C LEU A 267 -4.63 4.09 12.82
N ASP A 268 -3.52 4.81 12.92
CA ASP A 268 -3.50 6.27 12.74
C ASP A 268 -3.87 6.66 11.30
N LEU A 269 -3.35 5.94 10.31
CA LEU A 269 -3.71 6.12 8.90
C LEU A 269 -5.21 5.90 8.72
N LYS A 270 -5.75 4.83 9.31
CA LYS A 270 -7.18 4.54 9.25
C LYS A 270 -8.02 5.67 9.83
N GLN A 271 -7.73 6.09 11.05
CA GLN A 271 -8.47 7.18 11.71
C GLN A 271 -8.42 8.48 10.90
N PHE A 272 -7.24 8.84 10.41
CA PHE A 272 -7.04 10.07 9.65
C PHE A 272 -7.73 10.03 8.28
N TYR A 273 -7.43 9.01 7.46
CA TYR A 273 -7.95 8.93 6.09
C TYR A 273 -9.43 8.59 6.04
N ASP A 274 -9.97 7.81 7.00
CA ASP A 274 -11.42 7.60 7.07
C ASP A 274 -12.16 8.93 7.30
N SER A 275 -11.62 9.83 8.12
CA SER A 275 -12.21 11.17 8.30
C SER A 275 -12.08 12.03 7.05
N PHE A 276 -10.87 12.12 6.50
CA PHE A 276 -10.61 12.92 5.31
C PHE A 276 -11.43 12.48 4.09
N LEU A 277 -11.57 11.17 3.85
CA LEU A 277 -12.34 10.66 2.72
C LEU A 277 -13.82 10.97 2.86
N ARG A 278 -14.38 10.94 4.08
CA ARG A 278 -15.76 11.40 4.34
C ARG A 278 -15.91 12.88 3.99
N ASP A 279 -15.00 13.73 4.45
CA ASP A 279 -15.07 15.18 4.22
C ASP A 279 -14.94 15.55 2.74
N ILE A 280 -14.14 14.80 1.97
CA ILE A 280 -14.05 15.00 0.52
C ILE A 280 -15.40 14.72 -0.16
N CYS A 281 -16.10 13.66 0.23
CA CYS A 281 -17.39 13.30 -0.35
C CYS A 281 -18.44 14.39 -0.10
N PHE A 282 -18.47 14.96 1.11
CA PHE A 282 -19.44 16.00 1.46
C PHE A 282 -19.12 17.39 0.88
N SER A 283 -17.85 17.66 0.53
CA SER A 283 -17.45 18.94 -0.07
C SER A 283 -17.96 19.16 -1.50
N GLU A 284 -18.69 18.19 -2.06
CA GLU A 284 -19.26 18.22 -3.42
C GLU A 284 -20.76 18.58 -3.45
N CYS A 285 -21.40 18.74 -2.28
CA CYS A 285 -22.79 19.22 -2.14
C CYS A 285 -22.85 20.74 -1.89
#